data_AF-A0A7H0Y323-F1
#
_entry.id   AF-A0A7H0Y323-F1
#
_cell.length_a   1.000
_cell.length_b   1.000
_cell.length_c   1.000
_cell.angle_alpha   90.00
_cell.angle_beta   90.00
_cell.angle_gamma   90.00
#
_symmetry.space_group_name_H-M   'P 1'
#
loop_
_entity.id
_entity.type
_entity.pdbx_description
1 polymer ?
#
loop_
_entity_poly.entity_id
_entity_poly.type
_entity_poly.pdbx_seq_one_letter_code
_entity_poly.pdbx_strand_id
1 'polypeptide(L)' 'MGDIQEMRDQILSSFNDIYDKEPTEDQVAFIFNLIPQRIKLLAEEWGWDETEVRDYIYVLIRDNKKIPQ' A
#
# COMPACT_ATOMS: atom_id res chain seq x y z
N MET A 1 6.10 4.61 -15.92
CA MET A 1 4.62 4.47 -15.96
C MET A 1 4.17 3.15 -15.33
N GLY A 2 5.07 2.23 -14.94
CA GLY A 2 4.74 0.98 -14.22
C GLY A 2 4.60 1.15 -12.70
N ASP A 3 5.49 1.92 -12.07
CA ASP A 3 5.57 2.00 -10.60
C ASP A 3 4.29 2.49 -9.91
N ILE A 4 3.55 3.40 -10.53
CA ILE A 4 2.28 3.92 -9.96
C ILE A 4 1.19 2.84 -10.00
N GLN A 5 1.16 2.02 -11.05
CA GLN A 5 0.19 0.93 -11.18
C GLN A 5 0.52 -0.19 -10.20
N GLU A 6 1.78 -0.60 -10.10
CA GLU A 6 2.23 -1.65 -9.17
C GLU A 6 1.99 -1.24 -7.70
N MET A 7 2.31 0.00 -7.34
CA MET A 7 1.98 0.57 -6.03
C MET A 7 0.49 0.44 -5.71
N ARG A 8 -0.34 0.83 -6.68
CA ARG A 8 -1.79 0.85 -6.51
C ARG A 8 -2.33 -0.57 -6.36
N ASP A 9 -1.86 -1.49 -7.19
CA ASP A 9 -2.25 -2.90 -7.15
C ASP A 9 -1.88 -3.52 -5.80
N GLN A 10 -0.74 -3.16 -5.20
CA GLN A 10 -0.39 -3.65 -3.87
C GLN A 10 -1.23 -3.09 -2.73
N ILE A 11 -1.58 -1.81 -2.79
CA ILE A 11 -2.51 -1.22 -1.81
C ILE A 11 -3.89 -1.87 -1.95
N LEU A 12 -4.38 -2.08 -3.18
CA LEU A 12 -5.65 -2.74 -3.47
C LEU A 12 -5.67 -4.17 -2.92
N SER A 13 -4.67 -4.99 -3.28
CA SER A 13 -4.57 -6.38 -2.84
C SER A 13 -4.53 -6.48 -1.32
N SER A 14 -3.64 -5.72 -0.68
CA SER A 14 -3.49 -5.76 0.78
C SER A 14 -4.76 -5.31 1.51
N PHE A 15 -5.43 -4.27 1.00
CA PHE A 15 -6.66 -3.77 1.60
C PHE A 15 -7.82 -4.75 1.43
N ASN A 16 -7.94 -5.39 0.26
CA ASN A 16 -8.93 -6.41 -0.01
C ASN A 16 -8.72 -7.65 0.88
N ASP A 17 -7.49 -8.12 1.04
CA ASP A 17 -7.17 -9.26 1.91
C ASP A 17 -7.53 -9.01 3.39
N ILE A 18 -7.50 -7.75 3.84
CA ILE A 18 -7.76 -7.39 5.24
C ILE A 18 -9.25 -7.10 5.49
N TYR A 19 -9.91 -6.41 4.56
CA TYR A 19 -11.25 -5.86 4.77
C TYR A 19 -12.33 -6.46 3.84
N ASP A 20 -11.96 -7.38 2.96
CA ASP A 20 -12.82 -8.04 1.96
C ASP A 20 -13.61 -7.03 1.09
N LYS A 21 -12.97 -5.91 0.77
CA LYS A 21 -13.54 -4.82 -0.03
C LYS A 21 -12.45 -4.07 -0.78
N GLU A 22 -12.82 -3.34 -1.82
CA GLU A 22 -11.88 -2.46 -2.53
C GLU A 22 -11.79 -1.09 -1.83
N PRO A 23 -10.57 -0.53 -1.67
CA PRO A 23 -10.42 0.83 -1.18
C PRO A 23 -10.82 1.86 -2.24
N THR A 24 -11.35 3.00 -1.82
CA THR A 24 -11.59 4.18 -2.64
C THR A 24 -10.29 4.88 -3.01
N GLU A 25 -10.32 5.74 -4.03
CA GLU A 25 -9.17 6.59 -4.41
C GLU A 25 -8.61 7.38 -3.23
N ASP A 26 -9.50 7.93 -2.39
CA ASP A 26 -9.10 8.70 -1.21
C ASP A 26 -8.40 7.81 -0.17
N GLN A 27 -8.86 6.57 0.02
CA GLN A 27 -8.21 5.60 0.90
C GLN A 27 -6.84 5.19 0.34
N VAL A 28 -6.71 4.97 -0.97
CA VAL A 28 -5.43 4.67 -1.62
C VAL A 28 -4.45 5.83 -1.43
N ALA A 29 -4.88 7.06 -1.69
CA ALA A 29 -4.06 8.26 -1.50
C ALA A 29 -3.66 8.44 -0.03
N PHE A 30 -4.58 8.18 0.90
CA PHE A 30 -4.31 8.24 2.34
C PHE A 30 -3.27 7.20 2.77
N ILE A 31 -3.42 5.95 2.34
CA ILE A 31 -2.46 4.86 2.61
C ILE A 31 -1.09 5.21 2.03
N PHE A 32 -1.03 5.66 0.78
CA PHE A 32 0.23 6.09 0.15
C PHE A 32 0.94 7.19 0.94
N ASN A 33 0.19 8.15 1.48
CA ASN A 33 0.76 9.23 2.30
C ASN A 33 1.27 8.74 3.66
N LEU A 34 0.76 7.61 4.16
CA LEU A 34 1.24 6.98 5.39
C LEU A 34 2.50 6.13 5.19
N ILE A 35 2.78 5.69 3.96
CA ILE A 35 3.99 4.92 3.64
C ILE A 35 5.22 5.82 3.86
N PRO A 36 6.17 5.44 4.73
CA PRO A 36 7.38 6.22 4.97
C PRO A 36 8.24 6.31 3.70
N GLN A 37 8.96 7.43 3.57
CA GLN A 37 9.84 7.67 2.41
C GLN A 37 10.84 6.53 2.18
N ARG A 38 11.38 5.91 3.24
CA ARG A 38 12.31 4.79 3.11
C ARG A 38 11.72 3.60 2.33
N ILE A 39 10.42 3.32 2.51
CA ILE A 39 9.74 2.21 1.83
C ILE A 39 9.45 2.59 0.38
N LYS A 40 9.13 3.87 0.13
CA LYS A 40 8.98 4.39 -1.24
C LYS A 40 10.28 4.28 -2.02
N LEU A 41 11.41 4.64 -1.41
CA LEU A 41 12.73 4.49 -2.04
C LEU A 41 13.07 3.01 -2.29
N LEU A 42 12.77 2.13 -1.33
CA LEU A 42 12.96 0.69 -1.51
C LEU A 42 12.14 0.16 -2.71
N ALA A 43 10.89 0.61 -2.84
CA ALA A 43 10.03 0.26 -3.95
C ALA A 43 10.49 0.84 -5.28
N GLU A 44 11.09 2.04 -5.29
CA GLU A 44 11.70 2.61 -6.49
C GLU A 44 12.94 1.82 -6.95
N GLU A 45 13.70 1.25 -6.01
CA GLU A 45 14.89 0.46 -6.33
C GLU A 45 14.54 -0.98 -6.74
N TRP A 46 13.63 -1.64 -6.01
CA TRP A 46 13.40 -3.09 -6.09
C TRP A 46 12.00 -3.47 -6.58
N GLY A 47 11.09 -2.50 -6.72
CA GLY A 47 9.70 -2.69 -7.13
C GLY A 47 8.73 -2.75 -5.95
N TRP A 48 7.45 -2.44 -6.23
CA TRP A 48 6.40 -2.46 -5.21
C TRP A 48 5.97 -3.87 -4.81
N ASP A 49 6.21 -4.86 -5.68
CA ASP A 49 5.93 -6.28 -5.44
C ASP A 49 6.97 -6.99 -4.57
N GLU A 50 8.04 -6.28 -4.19
CA GLU A 50 9.07 -6.80 -3.31
C GLU A 50 8.47 -7.16 -1.94
N THR A 51 8.95 -8.25 -1.34
CA THR A 51 8.35 -8.85 -0.14
C THR A 51 8.37 -7.91 1.05
N GLU A 52 9.47 -7.21 1.30
CA GLU A 52 9.59 -6.23 2.39
C GLU A 52 8.65 -5.03 2.18
N VAL A 53 8.53 -4.54 0.94
CA VAL A 53 7.58 -3.47 0.60
C VAL A 53 6.13 -3.91 0.83
N ARG A 54 5.76 -5.09 0.31
CA ARG A 54 4.40 -5.64 0.43
C ARG A 54 4.04 -5.92 1.88
N ASP A 55 4.92 -6.57 2.64
CA ASP A 55 4.68 -6.90 4.05
C ASP A 55 4.51 -5.62 4.89
N TYR A 56 5.28 -4.58 4.59
CA TYR A 56 5.13 -3.29 5.26
C TYR A 56 3.75 -2.67 4.98
N ILE A 57 3.33 -2.62 3.71
CA ILE A 57 2.03 -2.07 3.32
C ILE A 57 0.89 -2.85 3.98
N TYR A 58 0.97 -4.18 3.99
CA TYR A 58 -0.02 -5.04 4.65
C TYR A 58 -0.13 -4.73 6.15
N VAL A 59 0.99 -4.69 6.87
CA VAL A 59 1.00 -4.38 8.31
C VAL A 59 0.50 -2.95 8.57
N LEU A 60 0.90 -1.99 7.74
CA LEU A 60 0.43 -0.60 7.83
C LEU A 60 -1.09 -0.53 7.72
N ILE A 61 -1.69 -1.22 6.74
CA ILE A 61 -3.13 -1.21 6.52
C ILE A 61 -3.87 -1.94 7.65
N ARG A 62 -3.32 -3.06 8.13
CA ARG A 62 -3.90 -3.88 9.20
C ARG A 62 -3.92 -3.14 10.55
N ASP A 63 -2.82 -2.48 10.90
CA ASP A 63 -2.64 -1.91 12.24
C ASP A 63 -3.12 -0.45 12.34
N ASN A 64 -3.33 0.23 11.21
CA ASN A 64 -3.71 1.64 11.20
C ASN A 64 -5.24 1.84 11.24
N LYS A 65 -5.75 1.97 12.47
CA LYS A 65 -7.18 2.24 12.77
C LYS A 65 -7.70 3.59 12.25
N LYS A 66 -6.85 4.46 11.69
CA LYS A 66 -7.26 5.76 11.12
C LYS A 66 -7.67 5.64 9.65
N ILE A 67 -7.37 4.51 9.01
CA ILE A 67 -7.82 4.29 7.63
C ILE A 67 -9.35 4.15 7.67
N PRO A 68 -10.10 5.03 6.98
CA PRO A 68 -11.55 4.92 6.89
C PRO A 68 -11.91 3.53 6.36
N GLN A 69 -12.99 2.95 6.86
CA GLN A 69 -13.48 1.63 6.47
C GLN A 69 -14.70 1.77 5.58
#